data_AF-A0A2D6RHR7-F1
#
_entry.id   AF-A0A2D6RHR7-F1
#
_cell.length_a   1.000
_cell.length_b   1.000
_cell.length_c   1.000
_cell.angle_alpha   90.00
_cell.angle_beta   90.00
_cell.angle_gamma   90.00
#
_symmetry.space_group_name_H-M   'P 1'
#
loop_
_entity.id
_entity.type
_entity.pdbx_description
1 polymer ?
#
loop_
_entity_poly.entity_id
_entity_poly.type
_entity_poly.pdbx_seq_one_letter_code
_entity_poly.pdbx_strand_id
1 'polypeptide(L)'
;MKKLNLTSVVIYSLVIILNFSSNTYAETSNESSVKESIETKKENYSTPRILQEATLESVNSVMPILSSETYNSWIQQYAQNLNDSALDKLDMFNRVALLSLRRDVTAISNLVSANDDTLEYLHYQLFHEVNKAMEQPSLATQSFRDAAQKVIAEKFRDLSDKTFARYVLALGWSVDRARDYIYNVFKQIKNESELTDVQMVELAVNTHLYHVLEAIIPVSSQVIEREQSRRFIVQPEVLVTLPNGAEIATTIVRSRKQSAKLNTALQFT
;
A
#
# COMPACT_ATOMS: atom_id res chain seq x y z
N MET A 1 -34.59 -8.77 16.00
CA MET A 1 -33.30 -8.23 16.47
C MET A 1 -32.17 -8.98 15.77
N LYS A 2 -31.50 -8.36 14.80
CA LYS A 2 -30.34 -8.99 14.12
C LYS A 2 -29.14 -8.95 15.08
N LYS A 3 -28.62 -10.12 15.44
CA LYS A 3 -27.40 -10.27 16.23
C LYS A 3 -26.24 -9.66 15.43
N LEU A 4 -25.73 -8.52 15.89
CA LEU A 4 -24.49 -7.95 15.38
C LEU A 4 -23.36 -8.90 15.81
N ASN A 5 -22.69 -9.49 14.81
CA ASN A 5 -21.60 -10.44 15.00
C ASN A 5 -20.41 -9.71 15.66
N LEU A 6 -19.89 -10.29 16.75
CA LEU A 6 -18.84 -9.74 17.63
C LEU A 6 -17.57 -9.32 16.85
N THR A 7 -17.31 -9.96 15.71
CA THR A 7 -16.22 -9.65 14.77
C THR A 7 -16.29 -8.25 14.16
N SER A 8 -17.47 -7.64 14.05
CA SER A 8 -17.59 -6.28 13.47
C SER A 8 -17.18 -5.17 14.44
N VAL A 9 -17.15 -5.42 15.75
CA VAL A 9 -16.86 -4.41 16.78
C VAL A 9 -15.35 -4.27 17.00
N VAL A 10 -14.61 -5.38 16.91
CA VAL A 10 -13.14 -5.41 17.05
C VAL A 10 -12.43 -4.66 15.91
N ILE A 11 -13.01 -4.68 14.70
CA ILE A 11 -12.41 -4.05 13.51
C ILE A 11 -12.38 -2.52 13.63
N TYR A 12 -13.40 -1.86 14.21
CA TYR A 12 -13.44 -0.40 14.32
C TYR A 12 -12.42 0.17 15.32
N SER A 13 -12.13 -0.57 16.40
CA SER A 13 -11.23 -0.13 17.47
C SER A 13 -9.76 -0.18 17.05
N LEU A 14 -9.38 -1.20 16.26
CA LEU A 14 -8.03 -1.32 15.68
C LEU A 14 -7.68 -0.17 14.72
N VAL A 15 -8.66 0.39 13.99
CA VAL A 15 -8.44 1.41 12.93
C VAL A 15 -8.02 2.77 13.47
N ILE A 16 -8.56 3.15 14.63
CA ILE A 16 -8.27 4.44 15.26
C ILE A 16 -6.93 4.37 15.99
N ILE A 17 -6.60 3.22 16.59
CA ILE A 17 -5.36 3.05 17.35
C ILE A 17 -4.16 2.78 16.42
N LEU A 18 -4.33 2.01 15.34
CA LEU A 18 -3.23 1.72 14.40
C LEU A 18 -2.77 2.94 13.59
N ASN A 19 -3.57 4.00 13.47
CA ASN A 19 -3.09 5.29 12.93
C ASN A 19 -2.23 6.09 13.93
N PHE A 20 -2.22 5.72 15.21
CA PHE A 20 -1.29 6.26 16.22
C PHE A 20 -0.08 5.35 16.47
N SER A 21 -0.05 4.14 15.89
CA SER A 21 1.02 3.16 16.07
C SER A 21 1.33 2.38 14.78
N SER A 22 1.44 3.10 13.66
CA SER A 22 1.74 2.55 12.34
C SER A 22 3.15 1.95 12.29
N ASN A 23 3.29 0.68 12.68
CA ASN A 23 4.56 -0.04 12.63
C ASN A 23 4.47 -1.55 12.38
N THR A 24 3.41 -2.12 11.79
CA THR A 24 3.31 -3.59 11.73
C THR A 24 2.64 -4.14 10.46
N TYR A 25 3.30 -4.11 9.29
CA TYR A 25 2.82 -4.89 8.13
C TYR A 25 3.91 -5.45 7.19
N ALA A 26 5.22 -5.31 7.49
CA ALA A 26 6.28 -5.71 6.54
C ALA A 26 7.13 -6.92 6.97
N GLU A 27 6.88 -7.55 8.13
CA GLU A 27 7.79 -8.58 8.68
C GLU A 27 7.46 -10.04 8.29
N THR A 28 6.34 -10.32 7.61
CA THR A 28 5.87 -11.72 7.46
C THR A 28 5.89 -12.31 6.05
N SER A 29 6.38 -11.59 5.04
CA SER A 29 6.55 -12.14 3.69
C SER A 29 8.00 -11.98 3.27
N ASN A 30 8.81 -13.04 3.42
CA ASN A 30 9.79 -13.49 2.43
C ASN A 30 10.79 -14.48 3.03
N GLU A 31 10.78 -15.71 2.50
CA GLU A 31 12.00 -16.47 2.17
C GLU A 31 11.66 -17.79 1.45
N SER A 32 10.48 -18.36 1.68
CA SER A 32 10.16 -19.72 1.21
C SER A 32 9.38 -19.81 -0.10
N SER A 33 8.59 -18.79 -0.49
CA SER A 33 7.68 -18.87 -1.64
C SER A 33 8.33 -18.59 -3.00
N VAL A 34 9.51 -17.95 -3.03
CA VAL A 34 10.15 -17.52 -4.28
C VAL A 34 11.11 -18.58 -4.85
N LYS A 35 11.57 -19.53 -4.02
CA LYS A 35 12.59 -20.52 -4.42
C LYS A 35 12.07 -21.66 -5.30
N GLU A 36 10.76 -21.90 -5.37
CA GLU A 36 10.22 -23.14 -5.94
C GLU A 36 9.53 -22.97 -7.31
N SER A 37 9.28 -21.74 -7.80
CA SER A 37 8.32 -21.54 -8.90
C SER A 37 8.86 -20.94 -10.20
N ILE A 38 10.16 -20.65 -10.34
CA ILE A 38 10.70 -20.14 -11.63
C ILE A 38 11.69 -21.13 -12.25
N GLU A 39 11.18 -22.28 -12.71
CA GLU A 39 11.83 -23.02 -13.80
C GLU A 39 11.34 -22.44 -15.13
N THR A 40 12.07 -21.42 -15.61
CA THR A 40 12.11 -21.01 -17.01
C THR A 40 13.58 -20.83 -17.39
N LYS A 41 13.88 -21.01 -18.68
CA LYS A 41 15.19 -20.86 -19.32
C LYS A 41 16.01 -19.77 -18.62
N LYS A 42 17.18 -20.11 -18.08
CA LYS A 42 18.05 -19.24 -17.27
C LYS A 42 18.44 -17.98 -18.07
N GLU A 43 17.56 -17.00 -18.12
CA GLU A 43 17.81 -15.70 -18.71
C GLU A 43 18.47 -14.86 -17.62
N ASN A 44 19.77 -14.66 -17.78
CA ASN A 44 20.54 -13.79 -16.92
C ASN A 44 20.35 -12.35 -17.42
N TYR A 45 19.80 -11.47 -16.58
CA TYR A 45 19.60 -10.06 -16.93
C TYR A 45 20.82 -9.25 -16.51
N SER A 46 21.44 -8.52 -17.43
CA SER A 46 22.57 -7.65 -17.04
C SER A 46 22.13 -6.61 -16.02
N THR A 47 22.85 -6.52 -14.90
CA THR A 47 22.55 -5.52 -13.86
C THR A 47 22.74 -4.11 -14.43
N PRO A 48 21.77 -3.20 -14.25
CA PRO A 48 21.87 -1.85 -14.75
C PRO A 48 23.12 -1.13 -14.23
N ARG A 49 23.82 -0.44 -15.13
CA ARG A 49 25.03 0.33 -14.80
C ARG A 49 24.81 1.34 -13.66
N ILE A 50 23.65 1.99 -13.61
CA ILE A 50 23.29 2.93 -12.55
C ILE A 50 23.24 2.27 -11.16
N LEU A 51 22.90 0.98 -11.07
CA LEU A 51 22.97 0.23 -9.82
C LEU A 51 24.41 -0.19 -9.48
N GLN A 52 25.17 -0.64 -10.48
CA GLN A 52 26.56 -1.08 -10.29
C GLN A 52 27.46 0.07 -9.83
N GLU A 53 27.25 1.27 -10.37
CA GLU A 53 28.05 2.47 -10.07
C GLU A 53 27.54 3.24 -8.85
N ALA A 54 26.38 2.86 -8.28
CA ALA A 54 25.80 3.60 -7.16
C ALA A 54 26.58 3.45 -5.85
N THR A 55 26.80 4.57 -5.18
CA THR A 55 27.33 4.64 -3.82
C THR A 55 26.19 4.55 -2.81
N LEU A 56 25.90 3.34 -2.34
CA LEU A 56 24.80 3.04 -1.40
C LEU A 56 25.23 3.15 0.08
N GLU A 57 25.66 4.34 0.51
CA GLU A 57 26.12 4.61 1.89
C GLU A 57 24.97 4.81 2.89
N SER A 58 23.80 5.22 2.42
CA SER A 58 22.60 5.44 3.24
C SER A 58 21.34 5.06 2.48
N VAL A 59 20.21 4.91 3.19
CA VAL A 59 18.90 4.67 2.57
C VAL A 59 18.58 5.74 1.51
N ASN A 60 18.89 7.01 1.77
CA ASN A 60 18.60 8.10 0.83
C ASN A 60 19.44 8.02 -0.46
N SER A 61 20.51 7.22 -0.48
CA SER A 61 21.33 7.00 -1.68
C SER A 61 20.59 6.23 -2.78
N VAL A 62 19.42 5.65 -2.51
CA VAL A 62 18.58 5.00 -3.53
C VAL A 62 17.84 5.99 -4.44
N MET A 63 17.63 7.23 -3.98
CA MET A 63 16.78 8.19 -4.67
C MET A 63 17.24 8.49 -6.11
N PRO A 64 18.54 8.70 -6.40
CA PRO A 64 19.00 8.93 -7.77
C PRO A 64 18.66 7.77 -8.73
N ILE A 65 18.71 6.52 -8.23
CA ILE A 65 18.33 5.33 -9.01
C ILE A 65 16.82 5.31 -9.23
N LEU A 66 16.03 5.49 -8.17
CA LEU A 66 14.57 5.46 -8.22
C LEU A 66 14.01 6.57 -9.12
N SER A 67 14.64 7.74 -9.16
CA SER A 67 14.25 8.84 -10.05
C SER A 67 14.73 8.69 -11.50
N SER A 68 15.54 7.68 -11.81
CA SER A 68 16.12 7.52 -13.15
C SER A 68 15.11 6.97 -14.15
N GLU A 69 14.80 7.76 -15.18
CA GLU A 69 13.91 7.36 -16.27
C GLU A 69 14.44 6.14 -17.03
N THR A 70 15.76 6.06 -17.23
CA THR A 70 16.39 4.90 -17.88
C THR A 70 16.20 3.62 -17.07
N TYR A 71 16.38 3.70 -15.75
CA TYR A 71 16.19 2.56 -14.85
C TYR A 71 14.74 2.11 -14.78
N ASN A 72 13.82 3.06 -14.59
CA ASN A 72 12.39 2.78 -14.52
C ASN A 72 11.86 2.20 -15.84
N SER A 73 12.34 2.72 -16.98
CA SER A 73 12.01 2.17 -18.31
C SER A 73 12.54 0.74 -18.48
N TRP A 74 13.73 0.43 -17.97
CA TRP A 74 14.30 -0.92 -18.02
C TRP A 74 13.47 -1.93 -17.20
N ILE A 75 13.07 -1.57 -15.99
CA ILE A 75 12.16 -2.40 -15.17
C ILE A 75 10.80 -2.58 -15.85
N GLN A 76 10.26 -1.51 -16.45
CA GLN A 76 8.99 -1.59 -17.16
C GLN A 76 9.08 -2.54 -18.37
N GLN A 77 10.15 -2.47 -19.16
CA GLN A 77 10.39 -3.36 -20.29
C GLN A 77 10.49 -4.82 -19.85
N TYR A 78 11.18 -5.10 -18.74
CA TYR A 78 11.20 -6.44 -18.16
C TYR A 78 9.79 -6.96 -17.91
N ALA A 79 8.96 -6.17 -17.21
CA ALA A 79 7.58 -6.59 -16.93
C ALA A 79 6.77 -6.81 -18.21
N GLN A 80 6.92 -5.94 -19.23
CA GLN A 80 6.26 -6.07 -20.53
C GLN A 80 6.68 -7.33 -21.32
N ASN A 81 7.91 -7.80 -21.15
CA ASN A 81 8.44 -8.96 -21.88
C ASN A 81 8.09 -10.31 -21.23
N LEU A 82 7.67 -10.32 -19.96
CA LEU A 82 7.19 -11.54 -19.31
C LEU A 82 5.94 -12.07 -20.06
N ASN A 83 5.80 -13.37 -20.20
CA ASN A 83 4.56 -13.96 -20.73
C ASN A 83 3.58 -14.32 -19.60
N ASP A 84 2.32 -14.57 -19.94
CA ASP A 84 1.28 -14.88 -18.94
C ASP A 84 1.60 -16.15 -18.14
N SER A 85 2.23 -17.14 -18.75
CA SER A 85 2.65 -18.36 -18.05
C SER A 85 3.71 -18.11 -16.99
N ALA A 86 4.63 -17.16 -17.21
CA ALA A 86 5.62 -16.76 -16.21
C ALA A 86 4.95 -16.01 -15.05
N LEU A 87 3.99 -15.12 -15.35
CA LEU A 87 3.21 -14.45 -14.32
C LEU A 87 2.40 -15.44 -13.48
N ASP A 88 1.75 -16.43 -14.09
CA ASP A 88 0.88 -17.38 -13.37
C ASP A 88 1.60 -18.25 -12.34
N LYS A 89 2.93 -18.35 -12.41
CA LYS A 89 3.77 -19.07 -11.44
C LYS A 89 4.12 -18.24 -10.20
N LEU A 90 3.93 -16.92 -10.24
CA LEU A 90 4.25 -16.02 -9.15
C LEU A 90 3.10 -15.98 -8.13
N ASP A 91 3.42 -15.61 -6.89
CA ASP A 91 2.38 -15.31 -5.89
C ASP A 91 1.54 -14.08 -6.30
N MET A 92 0.37 -13.93 -5.67
CA MET A 92 -0.59 -12.90 -6.02
C MET A 92 0.00 -11.48 -5.92
N PHE A 93 0.84 -11.22 -4.93
CA PHE A 93 1.44 -9.91 -4.73
C PHE A 93 2.38 -9.54 -5.88
N ASN A 94 3.31 -10.43 -6.20
CA ASN A 94 4.26 -10.25 -7.30
C ASN A 94 3.52 -10.14 -8.65
N ARG A 95 2.46 -10.93 -8.87
CA ARG A 95 1.60 -10.83 -10.07
C ARG A 95 0.94 -9.47 -10.19
N VAL A 96 0.28 -8.99 -9.14
CA VAL A 96 -0.40 -7.68 -9.16
C VAL A 96 0.60 -6.57 -9.41
N ALA A 97 1.76 -6.59 -8.75
CA ALA A 97 2.80 -5.58 -8.93
C ALA A 97 3.34 -5.55 -10.38
N LEU A 98 3.63 -6.70 -10.98
CA LEU A 98 4.13 -6.76 -12.36
C LEU A 98 3.05 -6.39 -13.39
N LEU A 99 1.79 -6.81 -13.19
CA LEU A 99 0.67 -6.34 -14.02
C LEU A 99 0.45 -4.82 -13.88
N SER A 100 0.66 -4.28 -12.67
CA SER A 100 0.59 -2.84 -12.42
C SER A 100 1.69 -2.09 -13.17
N LEU A 101 2.90 -2.62 -13.16
CA LEU A 101 4.03 -2.07 -13.90
C LEU A 101 3.82 -2.11 -15.43
N ARG A 102 3.11 -3.13 -15.94
CA ARG A 102 2.62 -3.19 -17.34
C ARG A 102 1.50 -2.21 -17.66
N ARG A 103 0.88 -1.61 -16.66
CA ARG A 103 -0.37 -0.84 -16.76
C ARG A 103 -1.58 -1.67 -17.24
N ASP A 104 -1.57 -2.98 -16.98
CA ASP A 104 -2.70 -3.86 -17.31
C ASP A 104 -3.77 -3.85 -16.20
N VAL A 105 -4.50 -2.73 -16.12
CA VAL A 105 -5.53 -2.50 -15.10
C VAL A 105 -6.66 -3.54 -15.17
N THR A 106 -6.97 -4.02 -16.37
CA THR A 106 -8.02 -5.03 -16.58
C THR A 106 -7.60 -6.37 -15.97
N ALA A 107 -6.37 -6.82 -16.21
CA ALA A 107 -5.86 -8.04 -15.61
C ALA A 107 -5.82 -7.97 -14.08
N ILE A 108 -5.40 -6.84 -13.50
CA ILE A 108 -5.42 -6.62 -12.04
C ILE A 108 -6.85 -6.71 -11.51
N SER A 109 -7.80 -6.02 -12.15
CA SER A 109 -9.21 -6.04 -11.71
C SER A 109 -9.78 -7.45 -11.73
N ASN A 110 -9.48 -8.23 -12.77
CA ASN A 110 -9.93 -9.62 -12.89
C ASN A 110 -9.30 -10.51 -11.83
N LEU A 111 -7.98 -10.40 -11.62
CA LEU A 111 -7.24 -11.18 -10.63
C LEU A 111 -7.73 -10.90 -9.21
N VAL A 112 -7.91 -9.63 -8.86
CA VAL A 112 -8.37 -9.21 -7.53
C VAL A 112 -9.82 -9.63 -7.28
N SER A 113 -10.71 -9.48 -8.27
CA SER A 113 -12.11 -9.89 -8.13
C SER A 113 -12.29 -11.40 -8.00
N ALA A 114 -11.42 -12.19 -8.63
CA ALA A 114 -11.47 -13.65 -8.56
C ALA A 114 -11.10 -14.22 -7.18
N ASN A 115 -10.36 -13.46 -6.35
CA ASN A 115 -9.81 -13.92 -5.08
C ASN A 115 -10.48 -13.30 -3.84
N ASP A 116 -11.53 -12.48 -4.01
CA ASP A 116 -12.23 -11.72 -2.95
C ASP A 116 -11.33 -10.81 -2.08
N ASP A 117 -10.02 -10.72 -2.37
CA ASP A 117 -9.05 -9.91 -1.62
C ASP A 117 -8.78 -8.56 -2.31
N THR A 118 -9.79 -7.68 -2.22
CA THR A 118 -9.73 -6.36 -2.84
C THR A 118 -8.91 -5.33 -2.07
N LEU A 119 -8.62 -5.59 -0.79
CA LEU A 119 -8.09 -4.55 0.09
C LEU A 119 -6.57 -4.54 0.16
N GLU A 120 -5.92 -5.70 0.14
CA GLU A 120 -4.45 -5.78 0.16
C GLU A 120 -3.82 -4.95 -0.98
N TYR A 121 -4.47 -4.93 -2.14
CA TYR A 121 -4.02 -4.25 -3.36
C TYR A 121 -4.63 -2.87 -3.58
N LEU A 122 -5.25 -2.27 -2.54
CA LEU A 122 -5.95 -0.99 -2.67
C LEU A 122 -5.02 0.14 -3.16
N HIS A 123 -3.74 0.13 -2.77
CA HIS A 123 -2.75 1.12 -3.22
C HIS A 123 -2.53 1.05 -4.75
N TYR A 124 -2.41 -0.15 -5.32
CA TYR A 124 -2.33 -0.34 -6.78
C TYR A 124 -3.62 0.06 -7.48
N GLN A 125 -4.79 -0.28 -6.90
CA GLN A 125 -6.07 0.12 -7.47
C GLN A 125 -6.21 1.65 -7.55
N LEU A 126 -5.90 2.35 -6.45
CA LEU A 126 -5.94 3.81 -6.41
C LEU A 126 -4.93 4.40 -7.41
N PHE A 127 -3.70 3.88 -7.46
CA PHE A 127 -2.69 4.32 -8.43
C PHE A 127 -3.18 4.25 -9.87
N HIS A 128 -3.85 3.17 -10.26
CA HIS A 128 -4.38 3.03 -11.61
C HIS A 128 -5.64 3.85 -11.87
N GLU A 129 -6.53 3.98 -10.88
CA GLU A 129 -7.69 4.88 -10.99
C GLU A 129 -7.24 6.32 -11.22
N VAL A 130 -6.16 6.76 -10.56
CA VAL A 130 -5.57 8.09 -10.78
C VAL A 130 -4.97 8.23 -12.16
N ASN A 131 -4.13 7.27 -12.60
CA ASN A 131 -3.55 7.31 -13.94
C ASN A 131 -4.65 7.35 -15.03
N LYS A 132 -5.69 6.53 -14.90
CA LYS A 132 -6.84 6.54 -15.81
C LYS A 132 -7.59 7.87 -15.78
N ALA A 133 -7.73 8.49 -14.60
CA ALA A 133 -8.35 9.80 -14.48
C ALA A 133 -7.54 10.89 -15.20
N MET A 134 -6.20 10.81 -15.17
CA MET A 134 -5.31 11.75 -15.86
C MET A 134 -5.34 11.63 -17.39
N GLU A 135 -5.76 10.49 -17.94
CA GLU A 135 -6.02 10.35 -19.38
C GLU A 135 -7.24 11.15 -19.85
N GLN A 136 -8.11 11.59 -18.93
CA GLN A 136 -9.27 12.40 -19.27
C GLN A 136 -8.87 13.87 -19.52
N PRO A 137 -9.43 14.54 -20.55
CA PRO A 137 -9.11 15.94 -20.87
C PRO A 137 -9.33 16.92 -19.71
N SER A 138 -10.27 16.61 -18.80
CA SER A 138 -10.60 17.44 -17.64
C SER A 138 -9.51 17.45 -16.55
N LEU A 139 -8.59 16.48 -16.56
CA LEU A 139 -7.51 16.32 -15.59
C LEU A 139 -6.12 16.25 -16.25
N ALA A 140 -6.04 16.26 -17.58
CA ALA A 140 -4.79 16.09 -18.33
C ALA A 140 -3.72 17.15 -18.04
N THR A 141 -4.10 18.33 -17.54
CA THR A 141 -3.17 19.40 -17.16
C THR A 141 -2.86 19.46 -15.66
N GLN A 142 -3.44 18.56 -14.85
CA GLN A 142 -3.23 18.53 -13.41
C GLN A 142 -2.01 17.71 -13.04
N SER A 143 -1.40 18.01 -11.89
CA SER A 143 -0.37 17.15 -11.33
C SER A 143 -0.99 15.81 -10.91
N PHE A 144 -0.19 14.73 -10.89
CA PHE A 144 -0.65 13.42 -10.37
C PHE A 144 -1.23 13.56 -8.95
N ARG A 145 -0.58 14.38 -8.11
CA ARG A 145 -1.01 14.62 -6.73
C ARG A 145 -2.43 15.20 -6.67
N ASP A 146 -2.76 16.16 -7.54
CA ASP A 146 -4.08 16.79 -7.56
C ASP A 146 -5.15 15.82 -8.05
N ALA A 147 -4.84 15.04 -9.10
CA ALA A 147 -5.71 13.98 -9.59
C ALA A 147 -5.96 12.92 -8.52
N ALA A 148 -4.90 12.48 -7.81
CA ALA A 148 -4.99 11.55 -6.69
C ALA A 148 -5.88 12.09 -5.56
N GLN A 149 -5.66 13.34 -5.18
CA GLN A 149 -6.45 13.99 -4.13
C GLN A 149 -7.95 13.98 -4.48
N LYS A 150 -8.29 14.26 -5.74
CA LYS A 150 -9.68 14.25 -6.21
C LYS A 150 -10.27 12.85 -6.23
N VAL A 151 -9.62 11.91 -6.91
CA VAL A 151 -10.10 10.52 -7.07
C VAL A 151 -10.30 9.85 -5.71
N ILE A 152 -9.31 9.95 -4.82
CA ILE A 152 -9.37 9.32 -3.49
C ILE A 152 -10.46 9.98 -2.64
N ALA A 153 -10.58 11.32 -2.66
CA ALA A 153 -11.63 12.02 -1.90
C ALA A 153 -13.04 11.68 -2.38
N GLU A 154 -13.25 11.59 -3.69
CA GLU A 154 -14.53 11.16 -4.27
C GLU A 154 -14.85 9.73 -3.86
N LYS A 155 -13.90 8.80 -4.01
CA LYS A 155 -14.07 7.40 -3.59
C LYS A 155 -14.41 7.28 -2.12
N PHE A 156 -13.78 8.08 -1.25
CA PHE A 156 -13.94 7.96 0.21
C PHE A 156 -15.21 8.62 0.72
N ARG A 157 -15.72 9.64 0.04
CA ARG A 157 -16.93 10.38 0.45
C ARG A 157 -18.15 9.48 0.61
N ASP A 158 -18.29 8.52 -0.30
CA ASP A 158 -19.50 7.68 -0.43
C ASP A 158 -19.39 6.35 0.34
N LEU A 159 -18.25 6.08 0.98
CA LEU A 159 -18.07 4.88 1.77
C LEU A 159 -18.93 4.90 3.04
N SER A 160 -19.43 3.72 3.42
CA SER A 160 -19.91 3.49 4.78
C SER A 160 -18.75 3.62 5.78
N ASP A 161 -19.05 3.93 7.05
CA ASP A 161 -18.00 4.02 8.08
C ASP A 161 -17.24 2.69 8.23
N LYS A 162 -17.92 1.54 8.01
CA LYS A 162 -17.28 0.21 8.01
C LYS A 162 -16.24 0.08 6.91
N THR A 163 -16.64 0.43 5.68
CA THR A 163 -15.78 0.27 4.50
C THR A 163 -14.64 1.26 4.56
N PHE A 164 -14.92 2.51 4.96
CA PHE A 164 -13.90 3.52 5.20
C PHE A 164 -12.85 3.03 6.20
N ALA A 165 -13.26 2.48 7.34
CA ALA A 165 -12.34 1.94 8.33
C ALA A 165 -11.43 0.83 7.77
N ARG A 166 -12.00 -0.10 6.97
CA ARG A 166 -11.21 -1.14 6.28
C ARG A 166 -10.20 -0.57 5.28
N TYR A 167 -10.58 0.47 4.54
CA TYR A 167 -9.70 1.13 3.58
C TYR A 167 -8.54 1.85 4.28
N VAL A 168 -8.82 2.49 5.42
CA VAL A 168 -7.79 3.13 6.25
C VAL A 168 -6.74 2.11 6.70
N LEU A 169 -7.15 0.92 7.15
CA LEU A 169 -6.22 -0.15 7.52
C LEU A 169 -5.38 -0.62 6.33
N ALA A 170 -6.01 -0.83 5.18
CA ALA A 170 -5.35 -1.28 3.96
C ALA A 170 -4.32 -0.28 3.41
N LEU A 171 -4.45 1.00 3.76
CA LEU A 171 -3.54 2.08 3.36
C LEU A 171 -2.55 2.45 4.48
N GLY A 172 -2.42 1.63 5.52
CA GLY A 172 -1.46 1.81 6.61
C GLY A 172 0.00 1.49 6.25
N TRP A 173 0.36 1.54 4.96
CA TRP A 173 1.72 1.29 4.48
C TRP A 173 2.69 2.43 4.86
N SER A 174 3.97 2.11 4.99
CA SER A 174 5.04 3.09 5.26
C SER A 174 5.93 3.26 4.03
N VAL A 175 5.97 4.48 3.49
CA VAL A 175 6.86 4.84 2.37
C VAL A 175 8.33 4.70 2.78
N ASP A 176 8.67 5.08 4.02
CA ASP A 176 10.03 4.96 4.53
C ASP A 176 10.47 3.49 4.62
N ARG A 177 9.62 2.59 5.10
CA ARG A 177 9.94 1.15 5.12
C ARG A 177 10.09 0.56 3.72
N ALA A 178 9.27 0.99 2.77
CA ALA A 178 9.41 0.57 1.37
C ALA A 178 10.76 1.05 0.79
N ARG A 179 11.20 2.27 1.15
CA ARG A 179 12.51 2.81 0.79
C ARG A 179 13.66 2.03 1.43
N ASP A 180 13.53 1.66 2.71
CA ASP A 180 14.52 0.82 3.41
C ASP A 180 14.65 -0.55 2.74
N TYR A 181 13.51 -1.13 2.35
CA TYR A 181 13.47 -2.43 1.70
C TYR A 181 14.18 -2.40 0.33
N ILE A 182 13.84 -1.44 -0.54
CA ILE A 182 14.49 -1.34 -1.86
C ILE A 182 15.97 -1.00 -1.76
N TYR A 183 16.39 -0.25 -0.73
CA TYR A 183 17.80 -0.05 -0.41
C TYR A 183 18.53 -1.36 -0.12
N ASN A 184 17.92 -2.25 0.65
CA ASN A 184 18.51 -3.56 0.94
C ASN A 184 18.58 -4.44 -0.32
N VAL A 185 17.54 -4.43 -1.16
CA VAL A 185 17.55 -5.13 -2.46
C VAL A 185 18.69 -4.60 -3.34
N PHE A 186 18.83 -3.28 -3.51
CA PHE A 186 19.91 -2.69 -4.31
C PHE A 186 21.30 -3.07 -3.79
N LYS A 187 21.48 -3.08 -2.47
CA LYS A 187 22.75 -3.50 -1.85
C LYS A 187 23.11 -4.95 -2.12
N GLN A 188 22.12 -5.84 -2.12
CA GLN A 188 22.34 -7.26 -2.38
C GLN A 188 22.76 -7.50 -3.83
N ILE A 189 22.20 -6.76 -4.78
CA ILE A 189 22.42 -7.03 -6.21
C ILE A 189 23.49 -6.15 -6.89
N LYS A 190 23.93 -5.03 -6.30
CA LYS A 190 24.79 -4.06 -7.00
C LYS A 190 26.13 -4.61 -7.49
N ASN A 191 26.65 -5.66 -6.86
CA ASN A 191 27.95 -6.26 -7.23
C ASN A 191 27.79 -7.42 -8.22
N GLU A 192 26.55 -7.81 -8.54
CA GLU A 192 26.28 -8.86 -9.51
C GLU A 192 26.39 -8.28 -10.92
N SER A 193 27.09 -8.98 -11.81
CA SER A 193 27.11 -8.62 -13.23
C SER A 193 25.78 -8.94 -13.91
N GLU A 194 25.10 -9.97 -13.42
CA GLU A 194 23.86 -10.51 -13.97
C GLU A 194 22.89 -10.90 -12.84
N LEU A 195 21.60 -10.77 -13.09
CA LEU A 195 20.51 -11.11 -12.18
C LEU A 195 19.82 -12.38 -12.67
N THR A 196 19.45 -13.23 -11.71
CA THR A 196 18.50 -14.33 -11.94
C THR A 196 17.07 -13.82 -12.11
N ASP A 197 16.16 -14.65 -12.64
CA ASP A 197 14.72 -14.32 -12.70
C ASP A 197 14.16 -13.89 -11.34
N VAL A 198 14.53 -14.60 -10.27
CA VAL A 198 14.10 -14.30 -8.90
C VAL A 198 14.54 -12.90 -8.47
N GLN A 199 15.81 -12.58 -8.67
CA GLN A 199 16.35 -11.25 -8.34
C GLN A 199 15.72 -10.16 -9.21
N MET A 200 15.40 -10.46 -10.47
CA MET A 200 14.77 -9.51 -11.37
C MET A 200 13.31 -9.22 -10.99
N VAL A 201 12.54 -10.24 -10.60
CA VAL A 201 11.18 -10.07 -10.05
C VAL A 201 11.25 -9.24 -8.77
N GLU A 202 12.12 -9.60 -7.82
CA GLU A 202 12.27 -8.89 -6.55
C GLU A 202 12.63 -7.40 -6.78
N LEU A 203 13.56 -7.14 -7.69
CA LEU A 203 13.96 -5.78 -8.07
C LEU A 203 12.81 -4.98 -8.67
N ALA A 204 12.11 -5.55 -9.66
CA ALA A 204 11.03 -4.89 -10.36
C ALA A 204 9.83 -4.60 -9.44
N VAL A 205 9.42 -5.60 -8.66
CA VAL A 205 8.27 -5.51 -7.76
C VAL A 205 8.52 -4.48 -6.67
N ASN A 206 9.67 -4.51 -6.00
CA ASN A 206 9.92 -3.60 -4.87
C ASN A 206 10.21 -2.16 -5.32
N THR A 207 10.82 -1.98 -6.50
CA THR A 207 10.94 -0.65 -7.11
C THR A 207 9.55 -0.06 -7.40
N HIS A 208 8.69 -0.86 -8.03
CA HIS A 208 7.35 -0.42 -8.40
C HIS A 208 6.46 -0.17 -7.17
N LEU A 209 6.53 -1.05 -6.17
CA LEU A 209 5.84 -0.87 -4.89
C LEU A 209 6.23 0.47 -4.25
N TYR A 210 7.53 0.77 -4.17
CA TYR A 210 7.99 2.05 -3.62
C TYR A 210 7.33 3.23 -4.34
N HIS A 211 7.37 3.26 -5.67
CA HIS A 211 6.78 4.36 -6.47
C HIS A 211 5.27 4.48 -6.26
N VAL A 212 4.56 3.37 -6.22
CA VAL A 212 3.11 3.37 -5.96
C VAL A 212 2.80 3.89 -4.56
N LEU A 213 3.54 3.45 -3.55
CA LEU A 213 3.33 3.90 -2.18
C LEU A 213 3.69 5.38 -2.00
N GLU A 214 4.81 5.83 -2.56
CA GLU A 214 5.21 7.24 -2.54
C GLU A 214 4.13 8.13 -3.16
N ALA A 215 3.55 7.69 -4.29
CA ALA A 215 2.53 8.44 -5.00
C ALA A 215 1.18 8.48 -4.26
N ILE A 216 0.79 7.40 -3.58
CA ILE A 216 -0.57 7.21 -3.07
C ILE A 216 -0.71 7.45 -1.57
N ILE A 217 0.23 6.97 -0.75
CA ILE A 217 0.08 6.98 0.71
C ILE A 217 0.01 8.41 1.26
N PRO A 218 0.91 9.35 0.92
CA PRO A 218 0.85 10.71 1.47
C PRO A 218 -0.45 11.44 1.14
N VAL A 219 -0.98 11.23 -0.07
CA VAL A 219 -2.26 11.83 -0.50
C VAL A 219 -3.43 11.17 0.22
N SER A 220 -3.41 9.84 0.32
CA SER A 220 -4.43 9.07 1.02
C SER A 220 -4.54 9.47 2.48
N SER A 221 -3.42 9.59 3.20
CA SER A 221 -3.39 10.01 4.61
C SER A 221 -4.07 11.37 4.80
N GLN A 222 -3.78 12.34 3.94
CA GLN A 222 -4.41 13.66 4.00
C GLN A 222 -5.93 13.60 3.75
N VAL A 223 -6.39 12.76 2.81
CA VAL A 223 -7.82 12.54 2.58
C VAL A 223 -8.47 11.84 3.76
N ILE A 224 -7.80 10.82 4.33
CA ILE A 224 -8.26 10.05 5.49
C ILE A 224 -8.48 10.98 6.68
N GLU A 225 -7.53 11.84 7.02
CA GLU A 225 -7.64 12.77 8.15
C GLU A 225 -8.85 13.71 8.02
N ARG A 226 -9.08 14.24 6.80
CA ARG A 226 -10.24 15.09 6.49
C ARG A 226 -11.54 14.31 6.63
N GLU A 227 -11.60 13.10 6.10
CA GLU A 227 -12.77 12.24 6.18
C GLU A 227 -13.04 11.76 7.62
N GLN A 228 -12.02 11.44 8.39
CA GLN A 228 -12.14 11.12 9.81
C GLN A 228 -12.71 12.31 10.58
N SER A 229 -12.20 13.51 10.35
CA SER A 229 -12.69 14.75 10.97
C SER A 229 -14.15 15.03 10.61
N ARG A 230 -14.55 14.73 9.37
CA ARG A 230 -15.92 14.89 8.87
C ARG A 230 -16.87 13.84 9.44
N ARG A 231 -16.40 12.59 9.62
CA ARG A 231 -17.24 11.45 10.02
C ARG A 231 -17.36 11.30 11.53
N PHE A 232 -16.31 11.63 12.27
CA PHE A 232 -16.19 11.29 13.68
C PHE A 232 -15.92 12.51 14.56
N ILE A 233 -16.27 12.36 15.83
CA ILE A 233 -15.84 13.20 16.94
C ILE A 233 -14.88 12.34 17.74
N VAL A 234 -13.64 12.79 17.84
CA VAL A 234 -12.58 12.16 18.63
C VAL A 234 -12.30 13.07 19.82
N GLN A 235 -12.47 12.53 21.03
CA GLN A 235 -12.18 13.20 22.28
C GLN A 235 -11.03 12.44 22.95
N PRO A 236 -9.79 12.87 22.74
CA PRO A 236 -8.64 12.24 23.37
C PRO A 236 -8.60 12.56 24.87
N GLU A 237 -7.91 11.70 25.64
CA GLU A 237 -7.51 11.96 27.03
C GLU A 237 -8.66 12.34 27.99
N VAL A 238 -9.83 11.75 27.80
CA VAL A 238 -10.93 11.88 28.77
C VAL A 238 -10.56 11.08 30.02
N LEU A 239 -10.29 11.78 31.12
CA LEU A 239 -9.97 11.16 32.40
C LEU A 239 -11.22 10.53 33.02
N VAL A 240 -11.14 9.24 33.31
CA VAL A 240 -12.17 8.48 33.99
C VAL A 240 -11.64 8.05 35.35
N THR A 241 -12.22 8.60 36.42
CA THR A 241 -11.86 8.25 37.80
C THR A 241 -12.56 6.97 38.22
N LEU A 242 -11.78 5.99 38.68
CA LEU A 242 -12.26 4.73 39.24
C LEU A 242 -12.66 4.88 40.71
N PRO A 243 -13.47 3.95 41.27
CA PRO A 243 -13.88 4.01 42.67
C PRO A 243 -12.74 4.01 43.70
N ASN A 244 -11.57 3.50 43.33
CA ASN A 244 -10.36 3.50 44.17
C ASN A 244 -9.51 4.78 44.04
N GLY A 245 -9.97 5.77 43.28
CA GLY A 245 -9.27 7.04 43.05
C GLY A 245 -8.23 7.03 41.93
N ALA A 246 -8.00 5.91 41.25
CA ALA A 246 -7.14 5.87 40.07
C ALA A 246 -7.82 6.54 38.86
N GLU A 247 -7.04 7.14 37.96
CA GLU A 247 -7.55 7.76 36.74
C GLU A 247 -7.09 7.00 35.50
N ILE A 248 -8.00 6.77 34.56
CA ILE A 248 -7.70 6.18 33.24
C ILE A 248 -7.92 7.24 32.17
N ALA A 249 -6.89 7.55 31.39
CA ALA A 249 -7.03 8.34 30.18
C ALA A 249 -7.73 7.51 29.09
N THR A 250 -8.86 7.99 28.60
CA THR A 250 -9.69 7.30 27.60
C THR A 250 -9.87 8.16 26.36
N THR A 251 -9.65 7.59 25.17
CA THR A 251 -10.03 8.24 23.92
C THR A 251 -11.43 7.79 23.52
N ILE A 252 -12.37 8.73 23.44
CA ILE A 252 -13.75 8.47 23.02
C ILE A 252 -13.89 8.83 21.55
N VAL A 253 -14.33 7.87 20.74
CA VAL A 253 -14.66 8.11 19.32
C VAL A 253 -16.11 7.78 19.04
N ARG A 254 -16.82 8.71 18.40
CA ARG A 254 -18.22 8.53 18.01
C ARG A 254 -18.52 9.15 16.65
N SER A 255 -19.49 8.58 15.93
CA SER A 255 -19.95 9.17 14.66
C SER A 255 -20.61 10.53 14.89
N ARG A 256 -20.31 11.52 14.05
CA ARG A 256 -21.02 12.82 14.05
C ARG A 256 -22.50 12.68 13.73
N LYS A 257 -22.88 11.64 12.98
CA LYS A 257 -24.28 11.36 12.61
C LYS A 257 -25.06 10.65 13.72
N GLN A 258 -24.42 10.34 14.85
CA GLN A 258 -25.07 9.63 15.94
C GLN A 258 -26.12 10.51 16.63
N SER A 259 -27.39 10.14 16.51
CA SER A 259 -28.53 10.79 17.18
C SER A 259 -29.12 9.98 18.33
N ALA A 260 -28.72 8.72 18.50
CA ALA A 260 -29.23 7.80 19.53
C ALA A 260 -28.09 7.13 20.33
N LYS A 261 -28.42 6.56 21.48
CA LYS A 261 -27.47 5.74 22.26
C LYS A 261 -27.07 4.52 21.44
N LEU A 262 -25.77 4.25 21.35
CA LEU A 262 -25.19 3.11 20.67
C LEU A 262 -24.45 2.22 21.67
N ASN A 263 -24.28 0.95 21.30
CA ASN A 263 -23.36 0.06 22.01
C ASN A 263 -21.95 0.64 21.93
N THR A 264 -21.21 0.57 23.04
CA THR A 264 -19.83 1.04 23.12
C THR A 264 -18.89 -0.15 23.02
N ALA A 265 -17.89 -0.04 22.15
CA ALA A 265 -16.75 -0.94 22.12
C ALA A 265 -15.68 -0.37 23.04
N LEU A 266 -15.17 -1.16 23.98
CA LEU A 266 -14.06 -0.75 24.85
C LEU A 266 -12.84 -1.62 24.53
N GLN A 267 -11.69 -0.98 24.40
CA GLN A 267 -10.40 -1.62 24.24
C GLN A 267 -9.41 -0.97 25.20
N PHE A 268 -8.63 -1.80 25.88
CA PHE A 268 -7.51 -1.39 26.70
C PHE A 268 -6.23 -1.63 25.93
N THR A 269 -5.29 -0.69 25.99
CA THR A 269 -3.98 -0.73 25.34
C THR A 269 -2.90 -0.35 26.33
#